data_AF-A0A1T2XMD0-F1
#
_entry.id   AF-A0A1T2XMD0-F1
#
_cell.length_a   1.000
_cell.length_b   1.000
_cell.length_c   1.000
_cell.angle_alpha   90.00
_cell.angle_beta   90.00
_cell.angle_gamma   90.00
#
_symmetry.space_group_name_H-M   'P 1'
#
loop_
_entity.id
_entity.type
_entity.pdbx_description
1 polymer ?
#
loop_
_entity_poly.entity_id
_entity_poly.type
_entity_poly.pdbx_seq_one_letter_code
_entity_poly.pdbx_strand_id
1 'polypeptide(L)'
;MPFVRVSYLENQYESGQLKLISCEIMNALIAHFRVPEEDYFQVFHAHHGNEFYYSPNYLGVERSDGLLYIQITLKSGRSTTQKTSFYHNLATRLSDTVHIRTEDVFVILVDTELEDWTFGNGIAQMIQPIETDPAEPKAETKHRTIHSKAREVFGDIAPAFVRYSEEVLFEDVWRRSQLSLRERSLITIAALVAEGHTEQLPYHLKLAQENGLTQEEIIEAMTHLAFYAGWPRAASAMQVVKNLGS
;
A
#
# COMPACT_ATOMS: atom_id res chain seq x y z
N MET A 1 -6.42 11.98 -9.81
CA MET A 1 -4.99 12.28 -9.84
C MET A 1 -4.21 11.17 -10.45
N PRO A 2 -4.00 11.27 -11.77
CA PRO A 2 -3.09 10.43 -12.52
C PRO A 2 -1.86 11.23 -13.00
N PHE A 3 -0.67 10.63 -12.88
CA PHE A 3 0.47 10.98 -13.71
C PHE A 3 0.63 9.91 -14.79
N VAL A 4 0.53 10.31 -16.06
CA VAL A 4 0.58 9.41 -17.20
C VAL A 4 1.95 9.48 -17.85
N ARG A 5 2.61 8.33 -18.02
CA ARG A 5 3.75 8.15 -18.91
C ARG A 5 3.31 7.32 -20.11
N VAL A 6 3.52 7.84 -21.31
CA VAL A 6 3.30 7.13 -22.56
C VAL A 6 4.65 6.88 -23.23
N SER A 7 4.95 5.62 -23.53
CA SER A 7 6.14 5.20 -24.27
C SER A 7 5.73 4.53 -25.58
N TYR A 8 6.41 4.89 -26.67
CA TYR A 8 6.12 4.40 -28.02
C TYR A 8 7.40 4.33 -28.84
N LEU A 9 7.39 3.56 -29.91
CA LEU A 9 8.51 3.48 -30.85
C LEU A 9 8.60 4.77 -31.68
N GLU A 10 9.80 5.31 -31.87
CA GLU A 10 10.03 6.51 -32.66
C GLU A 10 9.45 6.42 -34.09
N ASN A 11 9.08 7.56 -34.66
CA ASN A 11 8.47 7.68 -36.00
C ASN A 11 7.10 7.01 -36.19
N GLN A 12 6.50 6.42 -35.14
CA GLN A 12 5.15 5.84 -35.23
C GLN A 12 4.01 6.87 -35.15
N TYR A 13 4.25 8.02 -34.49
CA TYR A 13 3.21 9.01 -34.24
C TYR A 13 3.69 10.43 -34.49
N GLU A 14 2.85 11.20 -35.19
CA GLU A 14 3.06 12.62 -35.40
C GLU A 14 2.59 13.45 -34.19
N SER A 15 3.11 14.67 -34.02
CA SER A 15 2.74 15.55 -32.90
C SER A 15 1.23 15.82 -32.80
N GLY A 16 0.52 15.86 -33.94
CA GLY A 16 -0.94 15.99 -33.97
C GLY A 16 -1.65 14.76 -33.39
N GLN A 17 -1.19 13.56 -33.73
CA GLN A 17 -1.73 12.30 -33.19
C GLN A 17 -1.45 12.18 -31.69
N LEU A 18 -0.23 12.53 -31.23
CA LEU A 18 0.13 12.50 -29.81
C LEU A 18 -0.80 13.39 -28.96
N LYS A 19 -1.18 14.56 -29.48
CA LYS A 19 -2.14 15.44 -28.81
C LYS A 19 -3.52 14.78 -28.68
N LEU A 20 -4.00 14.13 -29.74
CA LEU A 20 -5.28 13.40 -29.71
C LEU A 20 -5.23 12.21 -28.74
N ILE A 21 -4.13 11.45 -28.72
CA ILE A 21 -3.91 10.37 -27.76
C ILE A 21 -3.99 10.91 -26.33
N SER A 22 -3.33 12.02 -26.05
CA SER A 22 -3.33 12.65 -24.72
C SER A 22 -4.74 13.10 -24.29
N CYS A 23 -5.51 13.66 -25.22
CA CYS A 23 -6.93 14.00 -25.02
C CYS A 23 -7.77 12.76 -24.72
N GLU A 24 -7.65 11.68 -25.48
CA GLU A 24 -8.46 10.47 -25.28
C GLU A 24 -8.10 9.73 -23.98
N ILE A 25 -6.83 9.74 -23.57
CA ILE A 25 -6.42 9.27 -22.25
C ILE A 25 -7.13 10.08 -21.16
N MET A 26 -7.15 11.41 -21.27
CA MET A 26 -7.82 12.27 -20.29
C MET A 26 -9.33 12.05 -20.26
N ASN A 27 -9.96 11.94 -21.42
CA ASN A 27 -11.39 11.67 -21.55
C ASN A 27 -11.77 10.34 -20.88
N ALA A 28 -10.97 9.29 -21.05
CA ALA A 28 -11.18 8.01 -20.39
C ALA A 28 -11.00 8.11 -18.86
N LEU A 29 -10.00 8.86 -18.39
CA LEU A 29 -9.75 9.11 -16.97
C LEU A 29 -10.91 9.86 -16.30
N ILE A 30 -11.43 10.91 -16.95
CA ILE A 30 -12.61 11.66 -16.48
C ILE A 30 -13.82 10.71 -16.41
N ALA A 31 -14.11 9.98 -17.48
CA ALA A 31 -15.29 9.14 -17.60
C ALA A 31 -15.33 8.01 -16.56
N HIS A 32 -14.21 7.34 -16.29
CA HIS A 32 -14.18 6.13 -15.46
C HIS A 32 -13.61 6.33 -14.07
N PHE A 33 -12.69 7.29 -13.89
CA PHE A 33 -12.05 7.57 -12.60
C PHE A 33 -12.45 8.91 -12.00
N ARG A 34 -13.35 9.68 -12.65
CA ARG A 34 -13.85 10.98 -12.18
C ARG A 34 -12.73 11.95 -11.86
N VAL A 35 -11.68 11.90 -12.67
CA VAL A 35 -10.54 12.83 -12.60
C VAL A 35 -11.03 14.23 -13.01
N PRO A 36 -10.71 15.31 -12.28
CA PRO A 36 -11.01 16.68 -12.71
C PRO A 36 -10.32 17.02 -14.03
N GLU A 37 -10.92 17.86 -14.87
CA GLU A 37 -10.34 18.24 -16.18
C GLU A 37 -8.97 18.93 -16.07
N GLU A 38 -8.73 19.66 -14.99
CA GLU A 38 -7.46 20.37 -14.74
C GLU A 38 -6.35 19.46 -14.17
N ASP A 39 -6.69 18.22 -13.78
CA ASP A 39 -5.74 17.22 -13.25
C ASP A 39 -5.04 16.51 -14.42
N TYR A 40 -4.29 17.30 -15.20
CA TYR A 40 -3.72 16.94 -16.50
C TYR A 40 -2.19 16.89 -16.44
N PHE A 41 -1.64 15.72 -16.12
CA PHE A 41 -0.19 15.51 -16.06
C PHE A 41 0.20 14.29 -16.89
N GLN A 42 0.71 14.54 -18.10
CA GLN A 42 1.11 13.48 -19.03
C GLN A 42 2.46 13.79 -19.66
N VAL A 43 3.28 12.76 -19.85
CA VAL A 43 4.55 12.83 -20.59
C VAL A 43 4.63 11.73 -21.63
N PHE A 44 5.15 12.08 -22.79
CA PHE A 44 5.28 11.19 -23.94
C PHE A 44 6.77 11.02 -24.27
N HIS A 45 7.21 9.78 -24.42
CA HIS A 45 8.60 9.46 -24.73
C HIS A 45 8.67 8.49 -25.91
N ALA A 46 9.28 8.95 -27.01
CA ALA A 46 9.66 8.08 -28.11
C ALA A 46 10.93 7.33 -27.72
N HIS A 47 11.02 6.05 -28.07
CA HIS A 47 12.20 5.21 -27.88
C HIS A 47 12.78 4.81 -29.23
N HIS A 48 14.10 4.68 -29.30
CA HIS A 48 14.73 4.11 -30.47
C HIS A 48 14.42 2.62 -30.62
N GLY A 49 14.52 2.09 -31.84
CA GLY A 49 14.23 0.66 -32.09
C GLY A 49 15.09 -0.33 -31.30
N ASN A 50 16.27 0.09 -30.83
CA ASN A 50 17.15 -0.70 -29.96
C ASN A 50 16.88 -0.50 -28.45
N GLU A 51 15.84 0.23 -28.08
CA GLU A 51 15.43 0.50 -26.70
C GLU A 51 13.99 -0.01 -26.43
N PHE A 52 13.22 -0.27 -27.48
CA PHE A 52 11.81 -0.60 -27.41
C PHE A 52 11.54 -2.06 -27.77
N TYR A 53 11.55 -2.94 -26.76
CA TYR A 53 11.35 -4.37 -26.92
C TYR A 53 10.01 -4.82 -26.36
N TYR A 54 9.30 -5.66 -27.12
CA TYR A 54 8.06 -6.29 -26.70
C TYR A 54 7.88 -7.66 -27.36
N SER A 55 7.05 -8.52 -26.76
CA SER A 55 6.68 -9.78 -27.41
C SER A 55 5.60 -9.54 -28.48
N PRO A 56 5.81 -9.96 -29.75
CA PRO A 56 4.80 -9.83 -30.81
C PRO A 56 3.52 -10.59 -30.51
N ASN A 57 3.60 -11.68 -29.73
CA ASN A 57 2.44 -12.41 -29.24
C ASN A 57 2.66 -12.84 -27.79
N TYR A 58 1.75 -12.45 -26.89
CA TYR A 58 1.72 -12.92 -25.51
C TYR A 58 0.29 -12.90 -25.00
N LEU A 59 -0.12 -13.98 -24.33
CA LEU A 59 -1.51 -14.23 -23.89
C LEU A 59 -2.54 -14.09 -25.01
N GLY A 60 -2.17 -14.44 -26.25
CA GLY A 60 -3.06 -14.39 -27.42
C GLY A 60 -3.30 -12.99 -27.98
N VAL A 61 -2.53 -11.98 -27.56
CA VAL A 61 -2.60 -10.61 -28.08
C VAL A 61 -1.46 -10.37 -29.07
N GLU A 62 -1.80 -10.05 -30.33
CA GLU A 62 -0.84 -9.77 -31.42
C GLU A 62 -0.53 -8.28 -31.56
N ARG A 63 0.71 -7.90 -31.28
CA ARG A 63 1.17 -6.50 -31.24
C ARG A 63 1.97 -6.11 -32.47
N SER A 64 1.83 -4.86 -32.88
CA SER A 64 2.65 -4.23 -33.92
C SER A 64 3.56 -3.15 -33.34
N ASP A 65 4.40 -2.54 -34.19
CA ASP A 65 5.26 -1.42 -33.81
C ASP A 65 4.47 -0.17 -33.39
N GLY A 66 3.16 -0.13 -33.68
CA GLY A 66 2.22 0.87 -33.18
C GLY A 66 1.84 0.68 -31.70
N LEU A 67 2.62 -0.06 -30.91
CA LEU A 67 2.39 -0.30 -29.50
C LEU A 67 2.57 0.97 -28.64
N LEU A 68 1.56 1.26 -27.82
CA LEU A 68 1.59 2.27 -26.78
C LEU A 68 1.66 1.64 -25.39
N TYR A 69 2.76 1.87 -24.68
CA TYR A 69 2.84 1.61 -23.25
C TYR A 69 2.35 2.83 -22.47
N ILE A 70 1.19 2.69 -21.84
CA ILE A 70 0.53 3.73 -21.04
C ILE A 70 0.62 3.32 -19.57
N GLN A 71 1.58 3.89 -18.84
CA GLN A 71 1.66 3.72 -17.39
C GLN A 71 0.98 4.90 -16.71
N ILE A 72 0.05 4.61 -15.80
CA ILE A 72 -0.70 5.61 -15.04
C ILE A 72 -0.42 5.39 -13.57
N THR A 73 0.26 6.35 -12.96
CA THR A 73 0.45 6.39 -11.50
C THR A 73 -0.70 7.18 -10.92
N LEU A 74 -1.46 6.62 -9.98
CA LEU A 74 -2.64 7.27 -9.44
C LEU A 74 -2.91 6.88 -7.99
N LYS A 75 -3.73 7.65 -7.30
CA LYS A 75 -4.14 7.32 -5.92
C LYS A 75 -4.93 6.00 -5.89
N SER A 76 -4.67 5.17 -4.88
CA SER A 76 -5.30 3.88 -4.68
C SER A 76 -6.83 3.96 -4.53
N GLY A 77 -7.54 2.84 -4.68
CA GLY A 77 -8.98 2.75 -4.36
C GLY A 77 -9.94 2.74 -5.57
N ARG A 78 -9.42 2.49 -6.77
CA ARG A 78 -10.27 2.25 -7.96
C ARG A 78 -10.68 0.77 -7.95
N SER A 79 -11.97 0.48 -8.07
CA SER A 79 -12.45 -0.90 -8.04
C SER A 79 -12.03 -1.68 -9.29
N THR A 80 -12.03 -3.01 -9.21
CA THR A 80 -11.75 -3.88 -10.37
C THR A 80 -12.64 -3.52 -11.56
N THR A 81 -13.94 -3.32 -11.34
CA THR A 81 -14.89 -2.94 -12.39
C THR A 81 -14.55 -1.59 -13.02
N GLN A 82 -14.14 -0.59 -12.23
CA GLN A 82 -13.71 0.69 -12.78
C GLN A 82 -12.46 0.52 -13.63
N LYS A 83 -11.46 -0.24 -13.14
CA LYS A 83 -10.20 -0.50 -13.84
C LYS A 83 -10.46 -1.22 -15.17
N THR A 84 -11.24 -2.29 -15.19
CA THR A 84 -11.54 -3.05 -16.42
C THR A 84 -12.34 -2.25 -17.44
N SER A 85 -13.35 -1.47 -16.98
CA SER A 85 -14.13 -0.61 -17.87
C SER A 85 -13.29 0.53 -18.45
N PHE A 86 -12.36 1.09 -17.67
CA PHE A 86 -11.40 2.08 -18.14
C PHE A 86 -10.51 1.53 -19.26
N TYR A 87 -9.93 0.33 -19.09
CA TYR A 87 -9.07 -0.28 -20.13
C TYR A 87 -9.81 -0.46 -21.45
N HIS A 88 -11.04 -1.01 -21.38
CA HIS A 88 -11.87 -1.20 -22.56
C HIS A 88 -12.21 0.14 -23.23
N ASN A 89 -12.66 1.13 -22.46
CA ASN A 89 -13.03 2.42 -23.01
C ASN A 89 -11.84 3.16 -23.65
N LEU A 90 -10.67 3.14 -23.00
CA LEU A 90 -9.47 3.77 -23.52
C LEU A 90 -9.03 3.15 -24.86
N ALA A 91 -8.97 1.82 -24.93
CA ALA A 91 -8.57 1.12 -26.15
C ALA A 91 -9.54 1.44 -27.32
N THR A 92 -10.85 1.39 -27.07
CA THR A 92 -11.87 1.74 -28.07
C THR A 92 -11.74 3.19 -28.53
N ARG A 93 -11.57 4.14 -27.62
CA ARG A 93 -11.40 5.57 -27.95
C ARG A 93 -10.19 5.84 -28.83
N LEU A 94 -9.05 5.25 -28.50
CA LEU A 94 -7.80 5.39 -29.26
C LEU A 94 -7.93 4.77 -30.66
N SER A 95 -8.64 3.64 -30.76
CA SER A 95 -9.00 3.03 -32.04
C SER A 95 -9.89 3.92 -32.88
N ASP A 96 -10.98 4.43 -32.32
CA ASP A 96 -11.97 5.22 -33.08
C ASP A 96 -11.42 6.58 -33.52
N THR A 97 -10.61 7.23 -32.67
CA THR A 97 -10.16 8.61 -32.88
C THR A 97 -8.83 8.70 -33.61
N VAL A 98 -7.89 7.81 -33.29
CA VAL A 98 -6.49 7.87 -33.76
C VAL A 98 -6.11 6.62 -34.58
N HIS A 99 -7.05 5.69 -34.79
CA HIS A 99 -6.84 4.47 -35.59
C HIS A 99 -5.73 3.57 -35.03
N ILE A 100 -5.51 3.63 -33.71
CA ILE A 100 -4.58 2.73 -33.01
C ILE A 100 -5.29 1.41 -32.77
N ARG A 101 -4.65 0.30 -33.13
CA ARG A 101 -5.19 -1.03 -32.86
C ARG A 101 -5.40 -1.23 -31.36
N THR A 102 -6.52 -1.83 -30.97
CA THR A 102 -6.80 -2.09 -29.55
C THR A 102 -5.79 -3.05 -28.93
N GLU A 103 -5.22 -3.98 -29.71
CA GLU A 103 -4.15 -4.89 -29.26
C GLU A 103 -2.83 -4.15 -28.92
N ASP A 104 -2.65 -2.97 -29.49
CA ASP A 104 -1.48 -2.13 -29.34
C ASP A 104 -1.63 -1.11 -28.19
N VAL A 105 -2.71 -1.20 -27.39
CA VAL A 105 -2.90 -0.37 -26.20
C VAL A 105 -2.55 -1.18 -24.95
N PHE A 106 -1.36 -0.95 -24.40
CA PHE A 106 -0.88 -1.61 -23.19
C PHE A 106 -0.97 -0.67 -21.99
N VAL A 107 -1.73 -1.05 -20.96
CA VAL A 107 -1.96 -0.19 -19.77
C VAL A 107 -1.39 -0.83 -18.51
N ILE A 108 -0.66 -0.04 -17.73
CA ILE A 108 -0.21 -0.37 -16.37
C ILE A 108 -0.76 0.67 -15.40
N LEU A 109 -1.45 0.23 -14.35
CA LEU A 109 -1.82 1.10 -13.24
C LEU A 109 -0.86 0.88 -12.07
N VAL A 110 -0.31 1.96 -11.53
CA VAL A 110 0.54 1.97 -10.33
C VAL A 110 -0.19 2.76 -9.25
N ASP A 111 -0.54 2.09 -8.15
CA ASP A 111 -1.25 2.71 -7.04
C ASP A 111 -0.26 3.43 -6.09
N THR A 112 -0.69 4.57 -5.54
CA THR A 112 0.03 5.44 -4.58
C THR A 112 -0.97 5.95 -3.53
N GLU A 113 -0.50 6.54 -2.43
CA GLU A 113 -1.34 7.19 -1.42
C GLU A 113 -1.31 8.73 -1.54
N LEU A 114 -2.06 9.44 -0.69
CA LEU A 114 -2.26 10.89 -0.84
C LEU A 114 -0.98 11.69 -0.53
N GLU A 115 -0.17 11.18 0.39
CA GLU A 115 1.09 11.76 0.84
C GLU A 115 2.23 11.65 -0.19
N ASP A 116 2.10 10.77 -1.19
CA ASP A 116 3.14 10.52 -2.20
C ASP A 116 3.21 11.62 -3.28
N TRP A 117 2.33 12.60 -3.23
CA TRP A 117 2.15 13.60 -4.29
C TRP A 117 2.45 15.00 -3.80
N THR A 118 3.29 15.69 -4.58
CA THR A 118 3.38 17.15 -4.58
C THR A 118 3.15 17.67 -5.99
N PHE A 119 2.32 18.69 -6.11
CA PHE A 119 2.07 19.41 -7.36
C PHE A 119 2.96 20.64 -7.53
N GLY A 120 3.96 20.80 -6.66
CA GLY A 120 4.84 21.95 -6.62
C GLY A 120 4.89 22.60 -5.24
N ASN A 121 5.73 23.61 -5.11
CA ASN A 121 5.97 24.36 -3.86
C ASN A 121 6.47 23.51 -2.67
N GLY A 122 6.86 22.24 -2.91
CA GLY A 122 7.37 21.35 -1.87
C GLY A 122 6.33 20.94 -0.82
N ILE A 123 5.04 21.09 -1.11
CA ILE A 123 3.94 20.73 -0.20
C ILE A 123 3.12 19.57 -0.79
N ALA A 124 2.58 18.71 0.06
CA ALA A 124 1.63 17.67 -0.35
C ALA A 124 0.20 18.22 -0.24
N GLN A 125 -0.31 18.80 -1.33
CA GLN A 125 -1.57 19.57 -1.35
C GLN A 125 -2.82 18.73 -1.00
N MET A 126 -2.72 17.41 -1.16
CA MET A 126 -3.84 16.49 -0.98
C MET A 126 -4.06 16.05 0.46
N ILE A 127 -3.04 16.17 1.28
CA ILE A 127 -3.18 15.97 2.71
C ILE A 127 -3.32 17.35 3.33
N GLN A 128 -4.08 17.44 4.42
CA GLN A 128 -3.99 18.67 5.20
C GLN A 128 -2.54 18.81 5.64
N PRO A 129 -1.96 20.03 5.61
CA PRO A 129 -0.74 20.28 6.34
C PRO A 129 -0.96 19.69 7.73
N ILE A 130 -0.01 18.87 8.19
CA ILE A 130 0.06 18.62 9.62
C ILE A 130 0.37 20.01 10.18
N GLU A 131 -0.66 20.77 10.56
CA GLU A 131 -0.53 21.68 11.69
C GLU A 131 0.20 20.85 12.71
N THR A 132 1.45 21.23 13.03
CA THR A 132 2.32 20.58 14.03
C THR A 132 1.48 19.74 14.95
N ASP A 133 1.51 18.41 14.75
CA ASP A 133 0.64 17.40 15.37
C ASP A 133 -0.54 18.01 16.14
N PRO A 134 -1.76 18.11 15.56
CA PRO A 134 -2.85 18.88 16.15
C PRO A 134 -2.93 18.47 17.61
N ALA A 135 -2.59 19.44 18.48
CA ALA A 135 -2.19 19.17 19.85
C ALA A 135 -2.99 18.00 20.41
N GLU A 136 -2.27 16.95 20.85
CA GLU A 136 -2.80 15.77 21.55
C GLU A 136 -4.13 16.12 22.21
N PRO A 137 -5.21 15.33 22.01
CA PRO A 137 -6.45 15.53 22.73
C PRO A 137 -6.13 15.72 24.23
N LYS A 138 -6.31 16.95 24.73
CA LYS A 138 -5.98 17.27 26.11
C LYS A 138 -6.91 16.47 27.01
N ALA A 139 -6.25 15.77 27.94
CA ALA A 139 -6.81 14.92 28.98
C ALA A 139 -7.46 13.61 28.49
N GLU A 140 -6.66 12.76 27.83
CA GLU A 140 -7.01 11.34 27.67
C GLU A 140 -6.49 10.51 28.85
N THR A 141 -7.32 9.59 29.30
CA THR A 141 -6.96 8.54 30.24
C THR A 141 -5.88 7.68 29.60
N LYS A 142 -4.61 8.02 29.82
CA LYS A 142 -3.48 7.23 29.34
C LYS A 142 -3.56 5.85 29.99
N HIS A 143 -3.37 4.81 29.18
CA HIS A 143 -3.25 3.46 29.72
C HIS A 143 -2.07 3.37 30.71
N ARG A 144 -2.10 2.33 31.56
CA ARG A 144 -0.99 2.03 32.47
C ARG A 144 0.33 1.94 31.71
N THR A 145 1.41 2.35 32.35
CA THR A 145 2.76 2.20 31.80
C THR A 145 3.10 0.71 31.66
N ILE A 146 3.75 0.36 30.54
CA ILE A 146 4.33 -0.95 30.32
C ILE A 146 5.84 -0.80 30.40
N HIS A 147 6.46 -1.51 31.35
CA HIS A 147 7.91 -1.44 31.52
C HIS A 147 8.58 -2.34 30.48
N SER A 148 9.35 -1.70 29.59
CA SER A 148 10.23 -2.40 28.65
C SER A 148 11.42 -3.03 29.37
N LYS A 149 11.83 -4.22 28.94
CA LYS A 149 13.12 -4.81 29.32
C LYS A 149 14.26 -4.39 28.40
N ALA A 150 13.99 -3.54 27.41
CA ALA A 150 14.98 -3.18 26.39
C ALA A 150 16.25 -2.57 27.03
N ARG A 151 16.12 -1.73 28.06
CA ARG A 151 17.27 -1.15 28.75
C ARG A 151 18.13 -2.18 29.47
N GLU A 152 17.50 -3.17 30.11
CA GLU A 152 18.20 -4.25 30.81
C GLU A 152 18.97 -5.14 29.85
N VAL A 153 18.40 -5.42 28.67
CA VAL A 153 18.96 -6.39 27.71
C VAL A 153 19.93 -5.73 26.73
N PHE A 154 19.65 -4.50 26.30
CA PHE A 154 20.34 -3.83 25.19
C PHE A 154 20.97 -2.48 25.56
N GLY A 155 20.92 -2.06 26.83
CA GLY A 155 21.41 -0.77 27.31
C GLY A 155 22.82 -0.43 26.87
N ASP A 156 23.72 -1.42 26.94
CA ASP A 156 25.15 -1.21 26.68
C ASP A 156 25.49 -1.20 25.17
N ILE A 157 24.65 -1.81 24.32
CA ILE A 157 24.97 -2.04 22.91
C ILE A 157 24.08 -1.26 21.93
N ALA A 158 22.88 -0.87 22.33
CA ALA A 158 21.92 -0.19 21.47
C ALA A 158 21.10 0.90 22.19
N PRO A 159 21.73 2.01 22.65
CA PRO A 159 21.03 3.07 23.39
C PRO A 159 19.85 3.70 22.64
N ALA A 160 19.96 3.84 21.31
CA ALA A 160 18.86 4.36 20.49
C ALA A 160 17.65 3.40 20.47
N PHE A 161 17.90 2.09 20.40
CA PHE A 161 16.85 1.07 20.44
C PHE A 161 16.11 1.08 21.79
N VAL A 162 16.88 1.20 22.89
CA VAL A 162 16.31 1.36 24.23
C VAL A 162 15.43 2.59 24.30
N ARG A 163 15.92 3.74 23.83
CA ARG A 163 15.15 4.98 23.80
C ARG A 163 13.85 4.83 23.01
N TYR A 164 13.88 4.25 21.81
CA TYR A 164 12.68 4.04 21.01
C TYR A 164 11.69 3.09 21.68
N SER A 165 12.19 2.03 22.33
CA SER A 165 11.34 1.09 23.05
C SER A 165 10.65 1.76 24.24
N GLU A 166 11.38 2.56 25.02
CA GLU A 166 10.84 3.17 26.23
C GLU A 166 9.99 4.40 25.91
N GLU A 167 10.52 5.36 25.15
CA GLU A 167 9.90 6.68 24.98
C GLU A 167 8.84 6.71 23.87
N VAL A 168 9.01 5.91 22.81
CA VAL A 168 8.09 5.93 21.66
C VAL A 168 7.10 4.78 21.75
N LEU A 169 7.59 3.54 21.86
CA LEU A 169 6.72 2.37 21.83
C LEU A 169 5.86 2.29 23.10
N PHE A 170 6.47 2.16 24.28
CA PHE A 170 5.73 1.88 25.51
C PHE A 170 5.23 3.12 26.26
N GLU A 171 5.84 4.29 26.07
CA GLU A 171 5.43 5.54 26.71
C GLU A 171 4.50 6.41 25.85
N ASP A 172 4.43 6.19 24.53
CA ASP A 172 3.46 6.84 23.64
C ASP A 172 2.50 5.82 23.01
N VAL A 173 2.95 5.04 22.02
CA VAL A 173 2.06 4.23 21.16
C VAL A 173 1.15 3.29 21.95
N TRP A 174 1.67 2.61 22.97
CA TRP A 174 0.88 1.71 23.83
C TRP A 174 -0.01 2.43 24.84
N ARG A 175 0.23 3.72 25.11
CA ARG A 175 -0.53 4.52 26.09
C ARG A 175 -1.73 5.26 25.48
N ARG A 176 -1.75 5.39 24.15
CA ARG A 176 -2.83 5.97 23.35
C ARG A 176 -4.17 5.24 23.58
N SER A 177 -5.21 6.00 23.91
CA SER A 177 -6.48 5.48 24.45
C SER A 177 -7.44 4.90 23.39
N GLN A 178 -7.20 5.16 22.10
CA GLN A 178 -8.09 4.79 20.98
C GLN A 178 -8.23 3.27 20.80
N LEU A 179 -7.27 2.49 21.30
CA LEU A 179 -7.37 1.04 21.48
C LEU A 179 -7.02 0.72 22.92
N SER A 180 -7.81 -0.15 23.53
CA SER A 180 -7.51 -0.72 24.84
C SER A 180 -6.20 -1.50 24.80
N LEU A 181 -5.53 -1.62 25.95
CA LEU A 181 -4.35 -2.49 26.07
C LEU A 181 -4.65 -3.95 25.69
N ARG A 182 -5.88 -4.41 25.94
CA ARG A 182 -6.35 -5.73 25.53
C ARG A 182 -6.34 -5.85 24.00
N GLU A 183 -6.95 -4.91 23.29
CA GLU A 183 -6.97 -4.90 21.82
C GLU A 183 -5.57 -4.81 21.23
N ARG A 184 -4.71 -3.95 21.78
CA ARG A 184 -3.31 -3.82 21.32
C ARG A 184 -2.52 -5.12 21.48
N SER A 185 -2.67 -5.80 22.61
CA SER A 185 -2.07 -7.10 22.83
C SER A 185 -2.57 -8.16 21.87
N LEU A 186 -3.89 -8.22 21.62
CA LEU A 186 -4.49 -9.16 20.67
C LEU A 186 -3.97 -8.94 19.24
N ILE A 187 -3.94 -7.68 18.78
CA ILE A 187 -3.42 -7.31 17.45
C ILE A 187 -1.94 -7.68 17.34
N THR A 188 -1.14 -7.39 18.37
CA THR A 188 0.29 -7.71 18.37
C THR A 188 0.52 -9.23 18.28
N ILE A 189 -0.19 -10.03 19.07
CA ILE A 189 -0.12 -11.50 18.97
C ILE A 189 -0.52 -11.96 17.57
N ALA A 190 -1.63 -11.44 17.03
CA ALA A 190 -2.10 -11.84 15.71
C ALA A 190 -1.06 -11.57 14.61
N ALA A 191 -0.40 -10.40 14.65
CA ALA A 191 0.68 -10.06 13.72
C ALA A 191 1.90 -11.01 13.87
N LEU A 192 2.35 -11.26 15.09
CA LEU A 192 3.49 -12.17 15.35
C LEU A 192 3.20 -13.59 14.87
N VAL A 193 1.99 -14.10 15.10
CA VAL A 193 1.55 -15.41 14.60
C VAL A 193 1.49 -15.40 13.07
N ALA A 194 0.91 -14.37 12.48
CA ALA A 194 0.77 -14.25 11.03
C ALA A 194 2.13 -14.21 10.31
N GLU A 195 3.14 -13.58 10.91
CA GLU A 195 4.49 -13.48 10.35
C GLU A 195 5.38 -14.68 10.71
N GLY A 196 5.07 -15.40 11.78
CA GLY A 196 5.83 -16.56 12.26
C GLY A 196 6.91 -16.24 13.29
N HIS A 197 6.84 -15.07 13.94
CA HIS A 197 7.79 -14.59 14.94
C HIS A 197 7.54 -15.18 16.34
N THR A 198 7.62 -16.52 16.43
CA THR A 198 7.32 -17.26 17.66
C THR A 198 8.21 -16.94 18.85
N GLU A 199 9.42 -16.46 18.61
CA GLU A 199 10.40 -16.04 19.62
C GLU A 199 9.95 -14.80 20.41
N GLN A 200 9.09 -13.96 19.84
CA GLN A 200 8.53 -12.78 20.52
C GLN A 200 7.25 -13.11 21.31
N LEU A 201 6.56 -14.20 20.96
CA LEU A 201 5.29 -14.57 21.58
C LEU A 201 5.35 -14.74 23.10
N PRO A 202 6.40 -15.30 23.74
CA PRO A 202 6.42 -15.47 25.19
C PRO A 202 6.20 -14.16 25.97
N TYR A 203 6.85 -13.07 25.54
CA TYR A 203 6.68 -11.76 26.16
C TYR A 203 5.27 -11.21 25.93
N HIS A 204 4.81 -11.22 24.68
CA HIS A 204 3.53 -10.63 24.31
C HIS A 204 2.31 -11.42 24.81
N LEU A 205 2.42 -12.73 24.97
CA LEU A 205 1.39 -13.58 25.57
C LEU A 205 1.20 -13.25 27.06
N LYS A 206 2.30 -13.09 27.80
CA LYS A 206 2.23 -12.66 29.20
C LYS A 206 1.62 -11.27 29.31
N LEU A 207 2.08 -10.32 28.48
CA LEU A 207 1.56 -8.97 28.45
C LEU A 207 0.06 -8.94 28.09
N ALA A 208 -0.39 -9.80 27.17
CA ALA A 208 -1.80 -9.96 26.81
C ALA A 208 -2.66 -10.41 27.99
N GLN A 209 -2.18 -11.38 28.76
CA GLN A 209 -2.86 -11.84 29.97
C GLN A 209 -2.94 -10.74 31.04
N GLU A 210 -1.84 -10.02 31.27
CA GLU A 210 -1.84 -8.84 32.17
C GLU A 210 -2.80 -7.73 31.70
N ASN A 211 -3.04 -7.65 30.40
CA ASN A 211 -3.98 -6.72 29.78
C ASN A 211 -5.41 -7.27 29.67
N GLY A 212 -5.68 -8.46 30.25
CA GLY A 212 -7.01 -9.01 30.40
C GLY A 212 -7.47 -9.95 29.28
N LEU A 213 -6.57 -10.45 28.41
CA LEU A 213 -6.91 -11.58 27.55
C LEU A 213 -6.88 -12.89 28.34
N THR A 214 -7.93 -13.71 28.18
CA THR A 214 -7.93 -15.06 28.73
C THR A 214 -7.11 -16.00 27.85
N GLN A 215 -6.67 -17.12 28.42
CA GLN A 215 -6.00 -18.16 27.65
C GLN A 215 -6.91 -18.73 26.54
N GLU A 216 -8.21 -18.85 26.81
CA GLU A 216 -9.20 -19.31 25.83
C GLU A 216 -9.30 -18.36 24.63
N GLU A 217 -9.33 -17.05 24.87
CA GLU A 217 -9.36 -16.03 23.81
C GLU A 217 -8.10 -16.05 22.94
N ILE A 218 -6.93 -16.28 23.56
CA ILE A 218 -5.66 -16.41 22.86
C ILE A 218 -5.65 -17.66 21.97
N ILE A 219 -6.10 -18.79 22.51
CA ILE A 219 -6.21 -20.07 21.77
C ILE A 219 -7.19 -19.92 20.61
N GLU A 220 -8.35 -19.30 20.83
CA GLU A 220 -9.33 -19.06 19.76
C GLU A 220 -8.76 -18.15 18.67
N ALA A 221 -8.09 -17.06 19.02
CA ALA A 221 -7.44 -16.18 18.05
C ALA A 221 -6.40 -16.91 17.19
N MET A 222 -5.54 -17.73 17.81
CA MET A 222 -4.54 -18.53 17.08
C MET A 222 -5.19 -19.59 16.18
N THR A 223 -6.27 -20.22 16.65
CA THR A 223 -7.04 -21.20 15.87
C THR A 223 -7.67 -20.53 14.66
N HIS A 224 -8.28 -19.36 14.84
CA HIS A 224 -8.86 -18.57 13.77
C HIS A 224 -7.80 -18.18 12.72
N LEU A 225 -6.61 -17.78 13.19
CA LEU A 225 -5.49 -17.43 12.31
C LEU A 225 -4.97 -18.62 11.49
N ALA A 226 -5.22 -19.89 11.87
CA ALA A 226 -4.81 -21.04 11.07
C ALA A 226 -5.41 -21.01 9.64
N PHE A 227 -6.59 -20.41 9.47
CA PHE A 227 -7.28 -20.30 8.18
C PHE A 227 -6.74 -19.17 7.29
N TYR A 228 -6.06 -18.17 7.86
CA TYR A 228 -5.59 -16.98 7.14
C TYR A 228 -4.06 -16.93 7.02
N ALA A 229 -3.35 -17.33 8.08
CA ALA A 229 -1.90 -17.38 8.15
C ALA A 229 -1.32 -18.78 7.89
N GLY A 230 -2.18 -19.80 7.79
CA GLY A 230 -1.80 -21.18 7.52
C GLY A 230 -1.56 -22.01 8.79
N TRP A 231 -1.90 -23.29 8.71
CA TRP A 231 -1.83 -24.24 9.82
C TRP A 231 -0.45 -24.32 10.50
N PRO A 232 0.70 -24.35 9.78
CA PRO A 232 2.01 -24.46 10.42
C PRO A 232 2.35 -23.29 11.36
N ARG A 233 1.96 -22.06 10.99
CA ARG A 233 2.20 -20.86 11.82
C ARG A 233 1.36 -20.89 13.08
N ALA A 234 0.07 -21.18 12.94
CA ALA A 234 -0.83 -21.33 14.09
C ALA A 234 -0.39 -22.46 15.03
N ALA A 235 -0.02 -23.63 14.49
CA ALA A 235 0.46 -24.76 15.29
C ALA A 235 1.75 -24.43 16.05
N SER A 236 2.69 -23.71 15.42
CA SER A 236 3.93 -23.28 16.07
C SER A 236 3.65 -22.30 17.22
N ALA A 237 2.72 -21.35 17.01
CA ALA A 237 2.29 -20.42 18.06
C ALA A 237 1.57 -21.14 19.22
N MET A 238 0.71 -22.10 18.93
CA MET A 238 0.04 -22.93 19.92
C MET A 238 1.03 -23.72 20.78
N GLN A 239 2.13 -24.20 20.19
CA GLN A 239 3.18 -24.88 20.95
C GLN A 239 3.85 -23.95 21.97
N VAL A 240 4.00 -22.65 21.65
CA VAL A 240 4.49 -21.65 22.62
C VAL A 240 3.50 -21.48 23.77
N VAL A 241 2.19 -21.35 23.49
CA VAL A 241 1.15 -21.25 24.52
C VAL A 241 1.17 -22.48 25.44
N LYS A 242 1.29 -23.68 24.87
CA LYS A 242 1.36 -24.93 25.63
C LYS A 242 2.55 -24.94 26.61
N ASN A 243 3.71 -24.45 26.18
CA ASN A 243 4.93 -24.44 26.99
C ASN A 243 4.91 -23.39 28.12
N LEU A 244 4.04 -22.38 28.05
CA LEU A 244 3.90 -21.38 29.11
C LEU A 244 2.96 -21.83 30.24
N GLY A 245 2.05 -22.77 29.95
CA GLY A 245 1.09 -23.32 30.92
C GLY A 245 1.55 -24.58 31.63
N SER A 246 2.72 -25.12 31.25
CA SER A 246 3.41 -26.27 31.88
C SER A 246 4.50 -25.81 32.81
#